data_AF-A0A4Z1CFM4-F1
#
_entry.id   AF-A0A4Z1CFM4-F1
#
_cell.length_a   1.000
_cell.length_b   1.000
_cell.length_c   1.000
_cell.angle_alpha   90.00
_cell.angle_beta   90.00
_cell.angle_gamma   90.00
#
_symmetry.space_group_name_H-M   'P 1'
#
loop_
_entity.id
_entity.type
_entity.pdbx_description
1 polymer ?
#
loop_
_entity_poly.entity_id
_entity_poly.type
_entity_poly.pdbx_seq_one_letter_code
_entity_poly.pdbx_strand_id
1 'polypeptide(L)' 'MTQTDRDALLEAALIHVPFEGMNDLALAAGARDIGMSPALARVHFPQGGAGLAAAYHRRADQALRQALA' A
#
# COMPACT_ATOMS: atom_id res chain seq x y z
N MET A 1 -13.31 -10.62 6.17
CA MET A 1 -11.88 -10.50 6.52
C MET A 1 -11.69 -9.10 7.06
N THR A 2 -11.05 -8.94 8.21
CA THR A 2 -10.86 -7.63 8.85
C THR A 2 -9.75 -6.87 8.12
N GLN A 3 -10.01 -5.64 7.69
CA GLN A 3 -9.02 -4.75 7.09
C GLN A 3 -7.94 -4.40 8.11
N THR A 4 -6.66 -4.53 7.76
CA THR A 4 -5.54 -4.11 8.63
C THR A 4 -5.12 -2.66 8.34
N ASP A 5 -4.45 -2.01 9.29
CA ASP A 5 -3.86 -0.67 9.08
C ASP A 5 -2.88 -0.64 7.89
N ARG A 6 -2.17 -1.75 7.66
CA ARG A 6 -1.28 -1.91 6.52
C ARG A 6 -2.05 -1.93 5.20
N ASP A 7 -3.19 -2.60 5.18
CA ASP A 7 -4.05 -2.66 4.00
C ASP A 7 -4.73 -1.29 3.77
N ALA A 8 -5.14 -0.59 4.83
CA ALA A 8 -5.70 0.76 4.71
C ALA A 8 -4.67 1.74 4.13
N LEU A 9 -3.42 1.68 4.59
CA LEU A 9 -2.32 2.46 4.03
C LEU A 9 -2.01 2.07 2.58
N LEU A 10 -2.07 0.79 2.23
CA LEU A 10 -1.90 0.32 0.84
C LEU A 10 -2.93 0.98 -0.08
N GLU A 11 -4.22 0.90 0.26
CA GLU A 11 -5.27 1.47 -0.58
C GLU A 11 -5.14 2.99 -0.73
N ALA A 12 -4.87 3.69 0.37
CA ALA A 12 -4.67 5.13 0.33
C ALA A 12 -3.47 5.52 -0.55
N ALA A 13 -2.34 4.80 -0.44
CA ALA A 13 -1.15 5.09 -1.23
C ALA A 13 -1.38 4.83 -2.74
N LEU A 14 -2.17 3.82 -3.11
CA LEU A 14 -2.45 3.50 -4.52
C LEU A 14 -3.19 4.63 -5.26
N ILE A 15 -3.92 5.51 -4.56
CA ILE A 15 -4.55 6.69 -5.15
C ILE A 15 -3.50 7.67 -5.72
N HIS A 16 -2.33 7.74 -5.08
CA HIS A 16 -1.26 8.69 -5.43
C HIS A 16 -0.24 8.12 -6.42
N VAL A 17 -0.17 6.79 -6.55
CA VAL A 17 0.77 6.10 -7.45
C VAL A 17 0.77 6.61 -8.90
N PRO A 18 -0.38 6.94 -9.54
CA PRO A 18 -0.36 7.41 -10.93
C PRO A 18 0.49 8.66 -11.17
N PHE A 19 0.66 9.52 -10.16
CA PHE A 19 1.40 10.77 -10.26
C PHE A 19 2.74 10.73 -9.52
N GLU A 20 2.79 10.07 -8.37
CA GLU A 20 3.99 9.98 -7.52
C GLU A 20 4.88 8.79 -7.88
N GLY A 21 4.31 7.72 -8.44
CA GLY A 21 4.94 6.42 -8.62
C GLY A 21 4.89 5.54 -7.37
N MET A 22 5.38 4.30 -7.50
CA MET A 22 5.46 3.30 -6.40
C MET A 22 6.66 3.58 -5.48
N ASN A 23 6.70 4.76 -4.85
CA ASN A 23 7.80 5.22 -4.01
C ASN A 23 7.30 5.73 -2.63
N ASP A 24 8.21 6.31 -1.85
CA ASP A 24 7.91 6.82 -0.52
C ASP A 24 6.96 8.02 -0.52
N LEU A 25 6.86 8.76 -1.63
CA LEU A 25 5.93 9.90 -1.76
C LEU A 25 4.47 9.41 -1.77
N ALA A 26 4.17 8.34 -2.51
CA ALA A 26 2.83 7.74 -2.51
C ALA A 26 2.45 7.21 -1.11
N LEU A 27 3.38 6.58 -0.39
CA LEU A 27 3.15 6.14 0.99
C LEU A 27 2.92 7.31 1.95
N ALA A 28 3.70 8.38 1.83
CA ALA A 28 3.53 9.57 2.67
C ALA A 28 2.21 10.29 2.38
N ALA A 29 1.78 10.33 1.12
CA ALA A 29 0.49 10.89 0.73
C ALA A 29 -0.68 10.04 1.26
N GLY A 30 -0.66 8.73 1.03
CA GLY A 30 -1.68 7.83 1.57
C GLY A 30 -1.75 7.84 3.10
N ALA A 31 -0.61 7.91 3.79
CA ALA A 31 -0.57 8.04 5.25
C ALA A 31 -1.25 9.33 5.74
N ARG A 32 -1.00 10.47 5.06
CA ARG A 32 -1.68 11.73 5.39
C ARG A 32 -3.19 11.65 5.22
N ASP A 33 -3.67 11.01 4.15
CA ASP A 33 -5.10 10.89 3.86
C ASP A 33 -5.85 10.13 4.96
N ILE A 34 -5.22 9.14 5.58
CA ILE A 34 -5.83 8.32 6.65
C ILE A 34 -5.42 8.77 8.07
N GLY A 35 -4.72 9.91 8.20
CA GLY A 35 -4.25 10.40 9.50
C GLY A 35 -3.19 9.53 10.18
N MET A 36 -2.47 8.70 9.42
CA MET A 36 -1.39 7.86 9.91
C MET A 36 -0.08 8.64 10.01
N SER A 37 0.63 8.50 11.13
CA SER A 37 1.92 9.16 11.30
C SER A 37 2.97 8.59 10.33
N PRO A 38 3.95 9.38 9.87
CA PRO A 38 5.03 8.89 9.00
C PRO A 38 5.83 7.74 9.63
N ALA A 39 6.02 7.77 10.95
CA ALA A 39 6.69 6.71 11.69
C ALA A 39 5.93 5.38 11.60
N LEU A 40 4.60 5.42 11.80
CA LEU A 40 3.76 4.23 11.70
C LEU A 40 3.67 3.71 10.26
N ALA A 41 3.60 4.61 9.28
CA ALA A 41 3.64 4.22 7.87
C ALA A 41 4.93 3.44 7.51
N ARG A 42 6.08 3.85 8.07
CA ARG A 42 7.36 3.14 7.89
C ARG A 42 7.42 1.80 8.60
N VAL A 43 6.69 1.61 9.71
CA VAL A 43 6.53 0.29 10.34
C VAL A 43 5.77 -0.66 9.43
N HIS A 44 4.72 -0.20 8.74
CA HIS A 44 3.93 -1.03 7.83
C HIS A 44 4.61 -1.29 6.47
N PHE A 45 5.42 -0.34 6.00
CA PHE A 45 6.21 -0.44 4.76
C PHE A 45 7.69 -0.09 5.01
N PRO A 46 8.47 -0.97 5.66
CA PRO A 46 9.87 -0.70 5.96
C PRO A 46 10.76 -0.62 4.71
N GLN A 47 10.36 -1.29 3.63
CA GLN A 47 11.01 -1.20 2.31
C GLN A 47 10.46 -0.04 1.45
N GLY A 48 9.60 0.80 2.02
CA GLY A 48 9.03 1.94 1.32
C GLY A 48 8.27 1.53 0.05
N GLY A 49 8.47 2.30 -1.01
CA GLY A 49 7.90 2.05 -2.34
C GLY A 49 8.03 0.64 -2.90
N ALA A 50 9.19 -0.01 -2.70
CA ALA A 50 9.38 -1.39 -3.14
C ALA A 50 8.44 -2.35 -2.39
N GLY A 51 8.23 -2.10 -1.09
CA GLY A 51 7.26 -2.82 -0.28
C GLY A 51 5.81 -2.56 -0.72
N LEU A 52 5.49 -1.33 -1.12
CA LEU A 52 4.20 -0.94 -1.70
C LEU A 52 3.91 -1.73 -2.99
N ALA A 53 4.85 -1.74 -3.94
CA ALA A 53 4.74 -2.49 -5.19
C ALA A 53 4.50 -3.98 -4.94
N ALA A 54 5.34 -4.58 -4.09
CA ALA A 54 5.25 -6.00 -3.79
C ALA A 54 3.94 -6.37 -3.08
N ALA A 55 3.39 -5.50 -2.23
CA ALA A 55 2.10 -5.72 -1.59
C ALA A 55 0.95 -5.69 -2.59
N TYR A 56 0.93 -4.69 -3.47
CA TYR A 56 -0.07 -4.58 -4.53
C TYR A 56 -0.07 -5.80 -5.46
N HIS A 57 1.11 -6.22 -5.94
CA HIS A 57 1.22 -7.38 -6.83
C HIS A 57 0.80 -8.68 -6.17
N ARG A 58 1.20 -8.95 -4.91
CA ARG A 58 0.73 -10.16 -4.20
C ARG A 58 -0.79 -10.20 -4.06
N ARG A 59 -1.43 -9.06 -3.83
CA ARG A 59 -2.90 -8.96 -3.78
C ARG A 59 -3.53 -9.28 -5.13
N ALA A 60 -2.99 -8.71 -6.21
CA ALA A 60 -3.45 -8.98 -7.57
C ALA A 60 -3.26 -10.46 -7.96
N ASP A 61 -2.11 -11.06 -7.63
CA ASP A 61 -1.82 -12.47 -7.89
C ASP A 61 -2.76 -13.40 -7.11
N GLN A 62 -3.11 -13.05 -5.88
CA GLN A 62 -4.10 -13.80 -5.10
C GLN A 62 -5.49 -13.73 -5.75
N ALA A 63 -5.91 -12.55 -6.22
CA ALA A 63 -7.18 -12.39 -6.92
C ALA A 63 -7.19 -13.20 -8.23
N LEU A 64 -6.09 -13.19 -8.98
CA LEU A 64 -5.94 -14.02 -10.18
C LEU A 64 -6.07 -15.51 -9.83
N ARG A 65 -5.38 -15.97 -8.79
CA ARG A 65 -5.46 -17.38 -8.34
C ARG A 65 -6.90 -17.79 -8.01
N GLN A 66 -7.66 -16.90 -7.35
CA GLN A 66 -9.05 -17.16 -7.01
C GLN A 66 -9.96 -17.21 -8.25
N ALA A 67 -9.69 -16.40 -9.27
CA ALA A 67 -10.47 -16.39 -10.50
C ALA A 67 -10.23 -17.62 -11.41
N LEU A 68 -9.10 -18.31 -11.21
CA LEU A 68 -8.72 -19.51 -11.97
C LEU A 68 -9.13 -20.82 -11.30
N ALA A 69 -9.67 -20.77 -10.08
CA ALA A 69 -10.15 -21.93 -9.32
C ALA A 69 -11.64 -22.19 -9.61
#